data_AF-A0A9X0K985-F1
#
_entry.id   AF-A0A9X0K985-F1
#
_cell.length_a   1.000
_cell.length_b   1.000
_cell.length_c   1.000
_cell.angle_alpha   90.00
_cell.angle_beta   90.00
_cell.angle_gamma   90.00
#
_symmetry.space_group_name_H-M   'P 1'
#
loop_
_entity.id
_entity.type
_entity.pdbx_description
1 polymer ?
#
loop_
_entity_poly.entity_id
_entity_poly.type
_entity_poly.pdbx_seq_one_letter_code
_entity_poly.pdbx_strand_id
1 'polypeptide(L)' 'MENITIDSIYQKIAELIHDNIPVEWEKIRMYTEVVKHEAEITFYFRKKGDKEFIYGHNIPKLFN' A
#
# COMPACT_ATOMS: atom_id res chain seq x y z
N MET A 1 -27.73 -5.34 -3.24
CA MET A 1 -26.58 -4.60 -2.69
C MET A 1 -25.47 -5.62 -2.51
N GLU A 2 -24.30 -5.39 -3.11
CA GLU A 2 -23.13 -6.22 -2.77
C GLU A 2 -22.83 -6.05 -1.29
N ASN A 3 -22.71 -7.17 -0.56
CA ASN A 3 -22.30 -7.13 0.84
C ASN A 3 -20.81 -6.83 0.89
N ILE A 4 -20.44 -5.64 1.37
CA ILE A 4 -19.05 -5.27 1.59
C ILE A 4 -18.52 -6.06 2.78
N THR A 5 -17.56 -6.94 2.54
CA THR A 5 -16.86 -7.70 3.58
C THR A 5 -15.49 -7.09 3.85
N ILE A 6 -14.96 -7.31 5.06
CA ILE A 6 -13.63 -6.82 5.41
C ILE A 6 -12.56 -7.41 4.48
N ASP A 7 -12.70 -8.67 4.08
CA ASP A 7 -11.81 -9.32 3.13
C ASP A 7 -11.85 -8.66 1.75
N SER A 8 -13.05 -8.29 1.27
CA SER A 8 -13.19 -7.57 0.00
C SER A 8 -12.57 -6.17 0.06
N ILE A 9 -12.57 -5.53 1.22
CA ILE A 9 -11.89 -4.24 1.43
C ILE A 9 -10.37 -4.45 1.44
N TYR A 10 -9.87 -5.44 2.18
CA TYR A 10 -8.44 -5.74 2.21
C TYR A 10 -7.89 -6.12 0.85
N GLN A 11 -8.65 -6.89 0.06
CA GLN A 11 -8.28 -7.23 -1.31
C GLN A 11 -8.18 -5.97 -2.18
N LYS A 12 -9.19 -5.09 -2.16
CA LYS A 12 -9.16 -3.83 -2.92
C LYS A 12 -7.97 -2.95 -2.53
N ILE A 13 -7.64 -2.87 -1.23
CA ILE A 13 -6.46 -2.12 -0.77
C ILE A 13 -5.18 -2.75 -1.32
N ALA A 14 -5.05 -4.08 -1.28
CA ALA A 14 -3.89 -4.79 -1.79
C ALA A 14 -3.72 -4.61 -3.31
N GLU A 15 -4.81 -4.69 -4.08
CA GLU A 15 -4.83 -4.44 -5.53
C GLU A 15 -4.42 -3.00 -5.85
N LEU A 16 -4.98 -2.01 -5.16
CA LEU A 16 -4.61 -0.60 -5.34
C LEU A 16 -3.13 -0.36 -5.06
N ILE A 17 -2.58 -0.93 -3.98
CA ILE A 17 -1.14 -0.78 -3.69
C ILE A 17 -0.29 -1.51 -4.75
N HIS A 18 -0.71 -2.70 -5.18
CA HIS A 18 -0.01 -3.47 -6.22
C HIS A 18 0.12 -2.66 -7.51
N ASP A 19 -0.97 -2.07 -7.99
CA ASP A 19 -1.02 -1.30 -9.24
C ASP A 19 -0.14 -0.03 -9.19
N ASN A 20 0.15 0.48 -7.99
CA ASN A 20 0.96 1.69 -7.81
C ASN A 20 2.47 1.41 -7.62
N ILE A 21 2.89 0.16 -7.38
CA ILE A 21 4.31 -0.18 -7.20
C ILE A 21 4.86 -0.73 -8.53
N PRO A 22 5.74 0.00 -9.24
CA PRO A 22 6.18 -0.34 -10.60
C PRO A 22 7.26 -1.44 -10.65
N VAL A 23 7.41 -2.22 -9.58
CA VAL A 23 8.48 -3.23 -9.43
C VAL A 23 7.98 -4.45 -8.67
N GLU A 24 8.62 -5.61 -8.86
CA GLU A 24 8.33 -6.78 -8.04
C GLU A 24 8.62 -6.53 -6.56
N TRP A 25 7.63 -6.81 -5.72
CA TRP A 25 7.70 -6.66 -4.26
C TRP A 25 7.24 -7.94 -3.57
N GLU A 26 7.67 -8.12 -2.33
CA GLU A 26 7.40 -9.33 -1.54
C GLU A 26 6.68 -9.07 -0.22
N LYS A 27 6.72 -7.83 0.28
CA LYS A 27 6.07 -7.47 1.54
C LYS A 27 5.65 -6.02 1.56
N ILE A 28 4.46 -5.77 2.09
CA ILE A 28 3.94 -4.44 2.41
C ILE A 28 3.74 -4.34 3.92
N ARG A 29 3.97 -3.15 4.48
CA ARG A 29 3.55 -2.74 5.81
C ARG A 29 2.75 -1.46 5.67
N MET A 30 1.56 -1.42 6.23
CA MET A 30 0.66 -0.28 6.13
C MET A 30 0.17 0.10 7.52
N TYR A 31 0.09 1.41 7.76
CA TYR A 31 -0.56 2.01 8.91
C TYR A 31 -1.48 3.12 8.38
N THR A 32 -2.68 3.20 8.93
CA THR A 32 -3.61 4.27 8.61
C THR A 32 -4.25 4.79 9.88
N GLU A 33 -4.44 6.09 9.92
CA GLU A 33 -5.21 6.77 10.94
C GLU A 33 -6.37 7.49 10.26
N VAL A 34 -7.58 7.26 10.77
CA VAL A 34 -8.77 7.95 10.29
C VAL A 34 -9.36 8.70 11.48
N VAL A 35 -9.25 10.03 11.43
CA VAL A 35 -9.86 10.95 12.39
C VAL A 35 -11.03 11.67 11.72
N LYS A 36 -11.87 12.34 12.50
CA LYS A 36 -13.19 12.87 12.06
C LYS A 36 -13.18 13.70 10.76
N HIS A 37 -12.06 14.33 10.42
CA HIS A 37 -11.94 15.19 9.24
C HIS A 37 -10.78 14.83 8.31
N GLU A 38 -9.93 13.87 8.69
CA GLU A 38 -8.69 13.57 7.98
C GLU A 38 -8.44 12.06 7.98
N ALA A 39 -7.93 11.58 6.86
CA ALA A 39 -7.46 10.21 6.73
C ALA A 39 -6.03 10.26 6.22
N GLU A 40 -5.12 9.69 6.98
CA GLU A 40 -3.72 9.56 6.60
C GLU A 40 -3.37 8.09 6.39
N ILE A 41 -2.66 7.82 5.31
CA ILE A 41 -2.18 6.48 4.95
C ILE A 41 -0.68 6.57 4.81
N THR A 42 0.02 5.74 5.58
CA THR A 42 1.46 5.53 5.47
C THR A 42 1.69 4.08 5.13
N PHE A 43 2.40 3.80 4.03
CA PHE A 43 2.82 2.45 3.70
C PHE A 43 4.27 2.36 3.27
N TYR A 44 4.83 1.17 3.47
CA TYR A 44 6.17 0.79 3.06
C TYR A 44 6.10 -0.53 2.31
N PHE A 45 6.92 -0.68 1.28
CA PHE A 45 7.04 -1.93 0.53
C PHE A 45 8.50 -2.37 0.46
N ARG A 46 8.71 -3.67 0.32
CA ARG A 46 10.04 -4.25 0.12
C ARG A 46 10.09 -4.93 -1.23
N LYS A 47 11.06 -4.52 -2.05
CA LYS A 47 11.35 -5.19 -3.33
C LYS A 47 11.74 -6.63 -3.08
N LYS A 48 11.44 -7.49 -4.04
CA LYS A 48 11.83 -8.91 -3.96
C LYS A 48 13.35 -9.04 -3.87
N GLY A 49 13.84 -9.73 -2.84
CA GLY A 49 15.27 -9.91 -2.58
C GLY A 49 15.97 -8.74 -1.87
N ASP A 50 15.29 -7.62 -1.65
CA ASP A 50 15.81 -6.53 -0.83
C ASP A 50 15.61 -6.82 0.66
N LYS A 51 16.43 -6.21 1.52
CA LYS A 51 16.28 -6.27 2.98
C LYS A 51 15.46 -5.11 3.53
N GLU A 52 15.60 -3.94 2.93
CA GLU A 52 15.07 -2.67 3.43
C GLU A 52 13.68 -2.36 2.88
N PHE A 53 12.90 -1.67 3.71
CA PHE A 53 11.60 -1.15 3.32
C PHE A 53 11.74 0.23 2.67
N ILE A 54 11.03 0.44 1.58
CA ILE A 54 10.94 1.70 0.85
C ILE A 54 9.62 2.38 1.23
N TYR A 55 9.69 3.66 1.56
CA TYR A 55 8.49 4.46 1.82
C TYR A 55 7.70 4.69 0.54
N GLY A 56 6.40 4.37 0.54
CA GLY A 56 5.54 4.39 -0.65
C GLY A 56 5.50 5.75 -1.36
N HIS A 57 5.52 6.85 -0.60
CA HIS A 57 5.54 8.21 -1.18
C HIS A 57 6.80 8.51 -2.00
N ASN A 58 7.87 7.72 -1.86
CA ASN A 58 9.08 7.88 -2.66
C ASN A 58 8.98 7.23 -4.05
N ILE A 59 7.92 6.49 -4.37
CA ILE A 59 7.76 5.81 -5.67
C ILE A 59 7.95 6.79 -6.85
N PRO A 60 7.28 7.96 -6.92
CA PRO A 60 7.45 8.88 -8.05
C PRO A 60 8.88 9.45 -8.17
N LYS A 61 9.65 9.47 -7.08
CA LYS A 61 11.04 9.93 -7.10
C LYS A 61 12.02 8.84 -7.53
N LEU A 62 11.69 7.57 -7.24
CA LEU A 62 12.58 6.43 -7.47
C LEU A 62 12.37 5.76 -8.83
N PHE A 63 11.18 5.91 -9.44
CA PHE A 63 10.79 5.17 -10.64
C PHE A 63 10.22 6.04 -11.78
N ASN A 64 10.25 7.38 -11.68
CA ASN A 64 9.97 8.27 -12.82
C ASN A 64 11.24 8.61 -13.62
#